data_AF-Q336U0-F1
#
_entry.id   AF-Q336U0-F1
#
_cell.length_a   1.000
_cell.length_b   1.000
_cell.length_c   1.000
_cell.angle_alpha   90.00
_cell.angle_beta   90.00
_cell.angle_gamma   90.00
#
_symmetry.space_group_name_H-M   'P 1'
#
loop_
_entity.id
_entity.type
_entity.pdbx_description
1 polymer ?
#
loop_
_entity_poly.entity_id
_entity_poly.type
_entity_poly.pdbx_seq_one_letter_code
_entity_poly.pdbx_strand_id
1 'polypeptide(L)'
;MPTLAAAAAAARRAGGALRYAVLGGVRSLSSLQPSSSSSAAAAASEEVLVEGKASARAAVLNRPGHLNALTTTMGARLNKFYMSWEDNPDIGFVMMKGSGRAFCAGGDVVRLHQLISEGKLDECKDFFKTLYSFIYVLGTYLKPHVAILDGVTMGGGGGVSIPGTFRIVTDRTVFATPEVHIGFHPDAAASFYLSHLTGHVGEYLALTGEKLNGVDMIALGLATHYSMSDRLNLVDERLATLLTDDPSVIDTSLTHYGDLVYPDKSSIVHRLEVIDKCFSLETVEEIVDAMEIEAARLNEDWSTLALKRLKEASPLALKVSLRSIREGRYQTLDECLVREYRMSINGISEKFSHEFREGVRARLVEKDLAPKWDPPALEYVSADMVDSYFAPLGEFEPELTLPTESREAFV
;
A
#
# COMPACT_ATOMS: atom_id res chain seq x y z
N MET A 1 -50.85 -23.90 -6.73
CA MET A 1 -50.62 -24.29 -8.15
C MET A 1 -49.13 -24.50 -8.36
N PRO A 2 -48.63 -25.76 -8.37
CA PRO A 2 -47.24 -26.04 -8.72
C PRO A 2 -47.09 -27.11 -9.82
N THR A 3 -46.06 -27.00 -10.66
CA THR A 3 -45.44 -28.10 -11.44
C THR A 3 -44.05 -27.64 -11.90
N LEU A 4 -43.00 -28.44 -12.03
CA LEU A 4 -42.61 -29.76 -11.51
C LEU A 4 -41.09 -29.90 -11.83
N ALA A 5 -40.37 -30.71 -11.06
CA ALA A 5 -38.94 -30.95 -11.18
C ALA A 5 -38.57 -32.24 -11.97
N ALA A 6 -37.28 -32.31 -12.35
CA ALA A 6 -36.37 -33.46 -12.23
C ALA A 6 -35.98 -34.32 -13.48
N ALA A 7 -34.71 -34.75 -13.41
CA ALA A 7 -33.85 -35.47 -14.35
C ALA A 7 -34.11 -37.00 -14.47
N ALA A 8 -33.59 -37.66 -15.53
CA ALA A 8 -32.54 -38.70 -15.48
C ALA A 8 -32.46 -39.64 -16.72
N ALA A 9 -31.22 -39.77 -17.24
CA ALA A 9 -30.46 -40.96 -17.70
C ALA A 9 -31.02 -42.10 -18.62
N ALA A 10 -30.28 -42.27 -19.74
CA ALA A 10 -29.64 -43.49 -20.28
C ALA A 10 -30.43 -44.62 -20.98
N ALA A 11 -30.02 -44.92 -22.23
CA ALA A 11 -30.29 -46.16 -22.97
C ALA A 11 -29.00 -46.79 -23.57
N ARG A 12 -29.02 -48.11 -23.75
CA ARG A 12 -27.90 -49.07 -23.82
C ARG A 12 -27.47 -49.51 -25.24
N ARG A 13 -26.16 -49.84 -25.35
CA ARG A 13 -25.46 -51.01 -25.98
C ARG A 13 -25.73 -51.49 -27.44
N ALA A 14 -24.64 -51.45 -28.22
CA ALA A 14 -23.86 -52.56 -28.86
C ALA A 14 -24.23 -53.21 -30.22
N GLY A 15 -23.19 -53.32 -31.09
CA GLY A 15 -23.04 -54.18 -32.29
C GLY A 15 -22.27 -53.45 -33.41
N GLY A 16 -20.97 -53.68 -33.69
CA GLY A 16 -20.39 -54.79 -34.47
C GLY A 16 -19.71 -54.24 -35.76
N ALA A 17 -18.39 -53.98 -35.75
CA ALA A 17 -17.32 -54.64 -36.52
C ALA A 17 -17.17 -54.30 -38.03
N LEU A 18 -16.01 -53.73 -38.42
CA LEU A 18 -15.20 -54.18 -39.58
C LEU A 18 -13.73 -53.70 -39.46
N ARG A 19 -12.81 -54.57 -39.86
CA ARG A 19 -11.33 -54.46 -39.82
C ARG A 19 -10.78 -53.78 -41.09
N TYR A 20 -9.60 -53.16 -41.02
CA TYR A 20 -8.35 -53.51 -41.74
C TYR A 20 -7.25 -52.47 -41.49
N ALA A 21 -6.03 -52.95 -41.23
CA ALA A 21 -4.80 -52.19 -41.09
C ALA A 21 -4.05 -52.10 -42.44
N VAL A 22 -3.13 -51.13 -42.59
CA VAL A 22 -1.73 -51.28 -43.07
C VAL A 22 -1.07 -49.89 -43.32
N LEU A 23 -0.04 -49.62 -42.50
CA LEU A 23 1.28 -48.99 -42.72
C LEU A 23 1.51 -47.81 -43.71
N GLY A 24 2.23 -46.79 -43.19
CA GLY A 24 3.41 -46.22 -43.85
C GLY A 24 3.47 -44.68 -43.93
N GLY A 25 4.48 -44.04 -43.30
CA GLY A 25 4.83 -42.65 -43.63
C GLY A 25 5.51 -41.78 -42.56
N VAL A 26 6.73 -42.15 -42.17
CA VAL A 26 7.92 -41.31 -41.84
C VAL A 26 7.75 -39.91 -41.18
N ARG A 27 8.39 -39.80 -40.01
CA ARG A 27 8.71 -38.58 -39.23
C ARG A 27 9.56 -37.56 -40.00
N SER A 28 9.30 -36.27 -39.81
CA SER A 28 10.35 -35.23 -39.89
C SER A 28 9.94 -33.92 -39.19
N LEU A 29 10.73 -33.60 -38.16
CA LEU A 29 11.16 -32.27 -37.67
C LEU A 29 10.15 -31.33 -36.99
N SER A 30 10.18 -31.47 -35.67
CA SER A 30 10.18 -30.43 -34.64
C SER A 30 10.45 -28.98 -35.10
N SER A 31 9.49 -28.10 -34.80
CA SER A 31 9.78 -26.75 -34.33
C SER A 31 8.94 -26.49 -33.07
N LEU A 32 9.53 -26.77 -31.91
CA LEU A 32 9.05 -26.22 -30.64
C LEU A 32 9.69 -24.82 -30.53
N GLN A 33 8.93 -23.79 -30.89
CA GLN A 33 9.28 -22.42 -30.50
C GLN A 33 8.88 -22.21 -29.03
N PRO A 34 9.75 -21.61 -28.19
CA PRO A 34 9.39 -21.19 -26.85
C PRO A 34 8.67 -19.83 -26.94
N SER A 35 7.34 -19.84 -27.00
CA SER A 35 6.53 -18.60 -27.06
C SER A 35 5.96 -18.16 -25.70
N SER A 36 6.33 -18.81 -24.60
CA SER A 36 5.79 -18.46 -23.26
C SER A 36 6.60 -17.42 -22.49
N SER A 37 7.88 -17.18 -22.83
CA SER A 37 8.71 -16.23 -22.09
C SER A 37 8.53 -14.78 -22.54
N SER A 38 8.21 -14.53 -23.81
CA SER A 38 8.05 -13.15 -24.31
C SER A 38 6.73 -12.52 -23.87
N SER A 39 5.65 -13.29 -23.71
CA SER A 39 4.35 -12.74 -23.30
C SER A 39 4.32 -12.35 -21.82
N ALA A 40 4.95 -13.14 -20.95
CA ALA A 40 5.06 -12.82 -19.53
C ALA A 40 5.93 -11.58 -19.29
N ALA A 41 7.05 -11.45 -20.02
CA ALA A 41 7.90 -10.27 -19.97
C ALA A 41 7.21 -9.02 -20.54
N ALA A 42 6.42 -9.16 -21.61
CA ALA A 42 5.62 -8.08 -22.17
C ALA A 42 4.52 -7.63 -21.19
N ALA A 43 3.78 -8.56 -20.60
CA ALA A 43 2.75 -8.26 -19.60
C ALA A 43 3.35 -7.59 -18.34
N ALA A 44 4.50 -8.06 -17.86
CA ALA A 44 5.25 -7.43 -16.78
C ALA A 44 5.70 -6.00 -17.12
N SER A 45 5.95 -5.71 -18.40
CA SER A 45 6.33 -4.38 -18.85
C SER A 45 5.18 -3.38 -18.84
N GLU A 46 3.94 -3.86 -18.93
CA GLU A 46 2.74 -3.03 -18.99
C GLU A 46 2.20 -2.63 -17.61
N GLU A 47 2.71 -3.21 -16.50
CA GLU A 47 2.26 -2.87 -15.15
C GLU A 47 2.75 -1.47 -14.67
N VAL A 48 3.82 -0.96 -15.27
CA VAL A 48 4.30 0.42 -15.08
C VAL A 48 4.65 1.01 -16.44
N LEU A 49 3.80 1.92 -16.91
CA LEU A 49 4.00 2.66 -18.15
C LEU A 49 4.89 3.87 -17.90
N VAL A 50 5.55 4.33 -18.95
CA VAL A 50 6.38 5.54 -18.93
C VAL A 50 5.85 6.54 -19.93
N GLU A 51 5.61 7.76 -19.47
CA GLU A 51 5.32 8.91 -20.33
C GLU A 51 6.50 9.90 -20.26
N GLY A 52 6.90 10.47 -21.40
CA GLY A 52 7.95 11.49 -21.44
C GLY A 52 7.47 12.75 -22.16
N LYS A 53 7.60 13.90 -21.50
CA LYS A 53 7.20 15.21 -22.04
C LYS A 53 8.19 16.28 -21.56
N ALA A 54 8.82 17.01 -22.47
CA ALA A 54 9.83 18.02 -22.14
C ALA A 54 10.85 17.48 -21.10
N SER A 55 11.04 18.18 -19.98
CA SER A 55 11.91 17.77 -18.87
C SER A 55 11.22 16.87 -17.83
N ALA A 56 9.95 16.49 -18.03
CA ALA A 56 9.20 15.63 -17.12
C ALA A 56 9.23 14.15 -17.58
N ARG A 57 9.34 13.22 -16.63
CA ARG A 57 9.03 11.79 -16.84
C ARG A 57 7.97 11.33 -15.86
N ALA A 58 6.98 10.58 -16.34
CA ALA A 58 5.94 10.02 -15.50
C ALA A 58 6.04 8.49 -15.46
N ALA A 59 6.01 7.92 -14.26
CA ALA A 59 5.68 6.52 -14.05
C ALA A 59 4.17 6.40 -13.81
N VAL A 60 3.48 5.62 -14.65
CA VAL A 60 2.04 5.39 -14.53
C VAL A 60 1.80 3.95 -14.08
N LEU A 61 1.28 3.78 -12.86
CA LEU A 61 0.89 2.48 -12.31
C LEU A 61 -0.31 1.96 -13.10
N ASN A 62 -0.15 0.81 -13.75
CA ASN A 62 -1.07 0.32 -14.78
C ASN A 62 -1.55 -1.11 -14.53
N ARG A 63 -2.19 -1.31 -13.38
CA ARG A 63 -2.98 -2.51 -13.04
C ARG A 63 -4.39 -2.10 -12.57
N PRO A 64 -5.19 -1.39 -13.40
CA PRO A 64 -6.45 -0.80 -12.95
C PRO A 64 -7.47 -1.84 -12.48
N GLY A 65 -7.42 -3.06 -13.03
CA GLY A 65 -8.25 -4.20 -12.58
C GLY A 65 -7.98 -4.65 -11.15
N HIS A 66 -6.80 -4.34 -10.61
CA HIS A 66 -6.39 -4.62 -9.23
C HIS A 66 -6.11 -3.34 -8.44
N LEU A 67 -6.74 -2.22 -8.82
CA LEU A 67 -6.56 -0.92 -8.16
C LEU A 67 -5.09 -0.48 -8.03
N ASN A 68 -4.27 -0.84 -9.02
CA ASN A 68 -2.83 -0.54 -9.03
C ASN A 68 -2.09 -1.06 -7.79
N ALA A 69 -2.52 -2.21 -7.25
CA ALA A 69 -1.80 -2.90 -6.18
C ALA A 69 -0.36 -3.22 -6.64
N LEU A 70 0.62 -2.91 -5.80
CA LEU A 70 2.05 -3.03 -6.10
C LEU A 70 2.48 -4.49 -6.13
N THR A 71 3.29 -4.84 -7.13
CA THR A 71 3.96 -6.14 -7.26
C THR A 71 5.47 -5.98 -7.13
N THR A 72 6.21 -7.07 -6.91
CA THR A 72 7.68 -7.06 -6.94
C THR A 72 8.20 -6.56 -8.30
N THR A 73 7.54 -6.95 -9.39
CA THR A 73 7.85 -6.50 -10.76
C THR A 73 7.70 -4.99 -10.90
N MET A 74 6.60 -4.42 -10.40
CA MET A 74 6.41 -2.97 -10.41
C MET A 74 7.50 -2.26 -9.61
N GLY A 75 7.79 -2.74 -8.39
CA GLY A 75 8.86 -2.18 -7.55
C GLY A 75 10.24 -2.21 -8.22
N ALA A 76 10.60 -3.32 -8.87
CA ALA A 76 11.87 -3.45 -9.58
C ALA A 76 11.94 -2.49 -10.79
N ARG A 77 10.84 -2.32 -11.53
CA ARG A 77 10.76 -1.35 -12.64
C ARG A 77 10.87 0.09 -12.16
N LEU A 78 10.16 0.44 -11.09
CA LEU A 78 10.22 1.77 -10.48
C LEU A 78 11.63 2.11 -10.03
N ASN A 79 12.30 1.21 -9.30
CA ASN A 79 13.72 1.36 -8.93
C ASN A 79 14.60 1.64 -10.16
N LYS A 80 14.47 0.82 -11.22
CA LYS A 80 15.26 0.99 -12.43
C LYS A 80 15.01 2.35 -13.10
N PHE A 81 13.76 2.78 -13.20
CA PHE A 81 13.41 4.07 -13.80
C PHE A 81 13.95 5.23 -12.99
N TYR A 82 13.71 5.25 -11.68
CA TYR A 82 14.12 6.35 -10.82
C TYR A 82 15.64 6.49 -10.77
N MET A 83 16.39 5.38 -10.64
CA MET A 83 17.85 5.42 -10.73
C MET A 83 18.32 5.98 -12.07
N SER A 84 17.71 5.57 -13.19
CA SER A 84 18.07 6.06 -14.51
C SER A 84 17.68 7.52 -14.75
N TRP A 85 16.63 8.01 -14.10
CA TRP A 85 16.11 9.36 -14.31
C TRP A 85 16.82 10.40 -13.46
N GLU A 86 17.33 10.01 -12.29
CA GLU A 86 18.11 10.87 -11.40
C GLU A 86 19.39 11.35 -12.07
N ASP A 87 20.13 10.45 -12.72
CA ASP A 87 21.40 10.77 -13.40
C ASP A 87 21.23 11.46 -14.77
N ASN A 88 20.01 11.55 -15.29
CA ASN A 88 19.77 12.09 -16.64
C ASN A 88 19.58 13.61 -16.62
N PRO A 89 20.49 14.41 -17.23
CA PRO A 89 20.41 15.87 -17.20
C PRO A 89 19.22 16.45 -18.00
N ASP A 90 18.60 15.68 -18.90
CA ASP A 90 17.43 16.13 -19.67
C ASP A 90 16.12 16.02 -18.87
N ILE A 91 16.15 15.36 -17.70
CA ILE A 91 14.99 15.18 -16.83
C ILE A 91 15.14 16.13 -15.65
N GLY A 92 14.23 17.10 -15.55
CA GLY A 92 14.19 18.07 -14.46
C GLY A 92 13.38 17.59 -13.26
N PHE A 93 12.30 16.84 -13.49
CA PHE A 93 11.47 16.29 -12.42
C PHE A 93 10.73 15.02 -12.85
N VAL A 94 10.22 14.28 -11.87
CA VAL A 94 9.51 13.01 -12.08
C VAL A 94 8.09 13.08 -11.53
N MET A 95 7.19 12.30 -12.13
CA MET A 95 5.80 12.21 -11.71
C MET A 95 5.40 10.75 -11.46
N MET A 96 4.48 10.52 -10.53
CA MET A 96 3.82 9.24 -10.36
C MET A 96 2.30 9.39 -10.40
N LYS A 97 1.64 8.57 -11.21
CA LYS A 97 0.19 8.57 -11.41
C LYS A 97 -0.36 7.15 -11.44
N GLY A 98 -1.63 6.97 -11.11
CA GLY A 98 -2.33 5.70 -11.29
C GLY A 98 -3.28 5.73 -12.48
N SER A 99 -3.38 4.61 -13.18
CA SER A 99 -4.41 4.40 -14.20
C SER A 99 -5.76 4.03 -13.58
N GLY A 100 -6.86 4.46 -14.20
CA GLY A 100 -8.21 4.08 -13.79
C GLY A 100 -8.68 4.80 -12.52
N ARG A 101 -9.28 4.07 -11.59
CA ARG A 101 -10.03 4.64 -10.44
C ARG A 101 -9.22 4.78 -9.14
N ALA A 102 -7.94 4.44 -9.17
CA ALA A 102 -7.08 4.47 -7.99
C ALA A 102 -5.70 4.94 -8.38
N PHE A 103 -5.06 5.69 -7.48
CA PHE A 103 -3.62 5.87 -7.56
C PHE A 103 -2.93 4.53 -7.30
N CYS A 104 -3.10 3.99 -6.08
CA CYS A 104 -2.55 2.71 -5.64
C CYS A 104 -3.24 2.23 -4.36
N ALA A 105 -3.80 1.02 -4.38
CA ALA A 105 -4.48 0.43 -3.21
C ALA A 105 -3.56 -0.36 -2.26
N GLY A 106 -2.24 -0.20 -2.37
CA GLY A 106 -1.26 -0.84 -1.48
C GLY A 106 -0.50 -1.97 -2.14
N GLY A 107 0.18 -2.80 -1.34
CA GLY A 107 0.83 -4.02 -1.83
C GLY A 107 -0.19 -5.07 -2.29
N ASP A 108 0.20 -5.95 -3.23
CA ASP A 108 -0.60 -7.10 -3.65
C ASP A 108 -0.59 -8.19 -2.55
N VAL A 109 -1.24 -7.90 -1.42
CA VAL A 109 -1.26 -8.77 -0.23
C VAL A 109 -2.00 -10.08 -0.48
N VAL A 110 -2.89 -10.14 -1.48
CA VAL A 110 -3.53 -11.40 -1.93
C VAL A 110 -2.47 -12.31 -2.54
N ARG A 111 -1.55 -11.76 -3.35
CA ARG A 111 -0.43 -12.53 -3.87
C ARG A 111 0.52 -12.97 -2.75
N LEU A 112 0.82 -12.09 -1.78
CA LEU A 112 1.65 -12.46 -0.62
C LEU A 112 1.01 -13.60 0.19
N HIS A 113 -0.29 -13.52 0.48
CA HIS A 113 -1.03 -14.60 1.15
C HIS A 113 -0.91 -15.93 0.40
N GLN A 114 -1.02 -15.90 -0.93
CA GLN A 114 -0.85 -17.11 -1.75
C GLN A 114 0.59 -17.66 -1.63
N LEU A 115 1.60 -16.79 -1.74
CA LEU A 115 3.01 -17.19 -1.63
C LEU A 115 3.33 -17.81 -0.27
N ILE A 116 2.85 -17.21 0.83
CA ILE A 116 3.00 -17.75 2.18
C ILE A 116 2.36 -19.14 2.27
N SER A 117 1.15 -19.31 1.73
CA SER A 117 0.44 -20.60 1.71
C SER A 117 1.16 -21.66 0.87
N GLU A 118 1.93 -21.24 -0.13
CA GLU A 118 2.79 -22.10 -0.97
C GLU A 118 4.18 -22.37 -0.33
N GLY A 119 4.48 -21.80 0.84
CA GLY A 119 5.78 -21.91 1.50
C GLY A 119 6.90 -21.08 0.83
N LYS A 120 6.55 -20.09 0.01
CA LYS A 120 7.48 -19.26 -0.77
C LYS A 120 7.79 -17.93 -0.07
N LEU A 121 8.24 -18.01 1.19
CA LEU A 121 8.54 -16.83 1.99
C LEU A 121 9.62 -15.94 1.37
N ASP A 122 10.59 -16.52 0.65
CA ASP A 122 11.64 -15.73 0.01
C ASP A 122 11.11 -14.80 -1.09
N GLU A 123 10.08 -15.20 -1.84
CA GLU A 123 9.41 -14.31 -2.81
C GLU A 123 8.70 -13.14 -2.11
N CYS A 124 8.18 -13.34 -0.90
CA CYS A 124 7.60 -12.27 -0.09
C CYS A 124 8.67 -11.33 0.46
N LYS A 125 9.84 -11.84 0.87
CA LYS A 125 10.97 -11.01 1.32
C LYS A 125 11.47 -10.12 0.19
N ASP A 126 11.62 -10.68 -1.01
CA ASP A 126 12.00 -9.93 -2.21
C ASP A 126 11.01 -8.80 -2.52
N PHE A 127 9.71 -9.03 -2.30
CA PHE A 127 8.69 -7.99 -2.43
C PHE A 127 8.93 -6.81 -1.49
N PHE A 128 9.03 -7.05 -0.18
CA PHE A 128 9.23 -5.99 0.81
C PHE A 128 10.56 -5.28 0.61
N LYS A 129 11.65 -6.03 0.39
CA LYS A 129 12.98 -5.46 0.15
C LYS A 129 12.97 -4.53 -1.07
N THR A 130 12.37 -4.97 -2.18
CA THR A 130 12.33 -4.20 -3.41
C THR A 130 11.52 -2.91 -3.25
N LEU A 131 10.34 -2.98 -2.61
CA LEU A 131 9.50 -1.81 -2.42
C LEU A 131 10.08 -0.83 -1.39
N TYR A 132 10.58 -1.30 -0.25
CA TYR A 132 11.11 -0.40 0.78
C TYR A 132 12.40 0.28 0.30
N SER A 133 13.23 -0.42 -0.46
CA SER A 133 14.36 0.19 -1.15
C SER A 133 13.91 1.30 -2.11
N PHE A 134 12.83 1.08 -2.88
CA PHE A 134 12.28 2.11 -3.76
C PHE A 134 11.74 3.32 -2.98
N ILE A 135 11.04 3.08 -1.87
CA ILE A 135 10.47 4.15 -1.04
C ILE A 135 11.56 5.02 -0.43
N TYR A 136 12.67 4.40 0.01
CA TYR A 136 13.84 5.15 0.45
C TYR A 136 14.41 6.04 -0.67
N VAL A 137 14.56 5.49 -1.87
CA VAL A 137 15.04 6.23 -3.05
C VAL A 137 14.11 7.39 -3.38
N LEU A 138 12.79 7.17 -3.30
CA LEU A 138 11.79 8.21 -3.51
C LEU A 138 11.89 9.33 -2.47
N GLY A 139 12.04 9.00 -1.19
CA GLY A 139 12.14 9.97 -0.10
C GLY A 139 13.47 10.73 -0.03
N THR A 140 14.48 10.24 -0.74
CA THR A 140 15.83 10.84 -0.83
C THR A 140 16.18 11.23 -2.27
N TYR A 141 15.17 11.41 -3.12
CA TYR A 141 15.35 11.63 -4.54
C TYR A 141 15.88 13.04 -4.79
N LEU A 142 16.92 13.18 -5.62
CA LEU A 142 17.60 14.48 -5.82
C LEU A 142 16.83 15.46 -6.71
N LYS A 143 15.76 15.01 -7.36
CA LYS A 143 14.92 15.82 -8.23
C LYS A 143 13.51 15.95 -7.65
N PRO A 144 12.77 17.00 -7.99
CA PRO A 144 11.38 17.11 -7.58
C PRO A 144 10.55 15.89 -8.01
N HIS A 145 9.77 15.33 -7.09
CA HIS A 145 8.80 14.28 -7.36
C HIS A 145 7.38 14.79 -7.16
N VAL A 146 6.49 14.55 -8.14
CA VAL A 146 5.07 14.91 -8.08
C VAL A 146 4.19 13.65 -8.11
N ALA A 147 3.50 13.35 -7.01
CA ALA A 147 2.48 12.30 -6.96
C ALA A 147 1.08 12.88 -7.23
N ILE A 148 0.33 12.29 -8.17
CA ILE A 148 -1.10 12.59 -8.36
C ILE A 148 -1.93 11.49 -7.71
N LEU A 149 -2.45 11.77 -6.52
CA LEU A 149 -3.17 10.84 -5.64
C LEU A 149 -4.66 10.78 -5.95
N ASP A 150 -5.00 10.65 -7.21
CA ASP A 150 -6.39 10.66 -7.66
C ASP A 150 -7.05 9.29 -7.49
N GLY A 151 -8.02 9.21 -6.58
CA GLY A 151 -8.68 7.96 -6.19
C GLY A 151 -8.06 7.30 -4.95
N VAL A 152 -8.22 5.98 -4.86
CA VAL A 152 -7.74 5.20 -3.70
C VAL A 152 -6.21 5.26 -3.60
N THR A 153 -5.71 5.64 -2.42
CA THR A 153 -4.29 5.70 -2.03
C THR A 153 -4.13 5.02 -0.67
N MET A 154 -3.86 3.73 -0.63
CA MET A 154 -3.82 2.97 0.64
C MET A 154 -2.52 2.21 0.82
N GLY A 155 -2.08 2.05 2.07
CA GLY A 155 -0.89 1.27 2.44
C GLY A 155 0.35 1.65 1.64
N GLY A 156 0.93 0.69 0.92
CA GLY A 156 2.04 0.93 0.00
C GLY A 156 1.82 2.06 -1.03
N GLY A 157 0.57 2.44 -1.33
CA GLY A 157 0.26 3.64 -2.11
C GLY A 157 0.70 4.94 -1.44
N GLY A 158 0.55 5.04 -0.11
CA GLY A 158 1.13 6.12 0.68
C GLY A 158 2.66 6.09 0.60
N GLY A 159 3.27 4.89 0.73
CA GLY A 159 4.73 4.74 0.67
C GLY A 159 5.35 5.17 -0.65
N VAL A 160 4.74 4.85 -1.79
CA VAL A 160 5.23 5.26 -3.12
C VAL A 160 4.86 6.69 -3.51
N SER A 161 4.42 7.52 -2.55
CA SER A 161 4.01 8.89 -2.84
C SER A 161 4.37 9.93 -1.78
N ILE A 162 3.98 9.68 -0.52
CA ILE A 162 4.08 10.66 0.57
C ILE A 162 5.52 11.15 0.78
N PRO A 163 6.55 10.28 0.79
CA PRO A 163 7.94 10.71 0.96
C PRO A 163 8.49 11.62 -0.16
N GLY A 164 7.79 11.76 -1.30
CA GLY A 164 8.27 12.62 -2.40
C GLY A 164 8.23 14.12 -2.10
N THR A 165 8.37 14.97 -3.12
CA THR A 165 8.38 16.44 -2.95
C THR A 165 7.00 17.08 -2.94
N PHE A 166 6.11 16.66 -3.84
CA PHE A 166 4.75 17.19 -3.99
C PHE A 166 3.73 16.05 -4.06
N ARG A 167 2.61 16.22 -3.37
CA ARG A 167 1.45 15.34 -3.43
C ARG A 167 0.21 16.16 -3.77
N ILE A 168 -0.40 15.85 -4.91
CA ILE A 168 -1.63 16.46 -5.40
C ILE A 168 -2.77 15.50 -5.10
N VAL A 169 -3.74 15.97 -4.35
CA VAL A 169 -4.97 15.23 -4.02
C VAL A 169 -6.16 15.86 -4.74
N THR A 170 -7.23 15.08 -4.87
CA THR A 170 -8.47 15.47 -5.56
C THR A 170 -9.70 15.19 -4.71
N ASP A 171 -10.87 15.57 -5.24
CA ASP A 171 -12.17 15.20 -4.70
C ASP A 171 -12.41 13.68 -4.67
N ARG A 172 -11.62 12.90 -5.42
CA ARG A 172 -11.69 11.44 -5.46
C ARG A 172 -10.71 10.76 -4.51
N THR A 173 -9.75 11.49 -3.94
CA THR A 173 -8.73 10.90 -3.08
C THR A 173 -9.36 10.23 -1.87
N VAL A 174 -8.99 8.97 -1.64
CA VAL A 174 -9.30 8.24 -0.40
C VAL A 174 -8.01 7.63 0.13
N PHE A 175 -7.46 8.24 1.16
CA PHE A 175 -6.24 7.78 1.84
C PHE A 175 -6.55 6.96 3.09
N ALA A 176 -5.81 5.88 3.33
CA ALA A 176 -5.85 5.14 4.60
C ALA A 176 -4.63 4.23 4.76
N THR A 177 -4.29 3.92 6.01
CA THR A 177 -3.37 2.84 6.41
C THR A 177 -4.17 1.74 7.14
N PRO A 178 -4.88 0.87 6.42
CA PRO A 178 -5.80 -0.10 7.01
C PRO A 178 -5.14 -1.38 7.53
N GLU A 179 -3.80 -1.44 7.59
CA GLU A 179 -3.00 -2.67 7.77
C GLU A 179 -3.36 -3.46 9.04
N VAL A 180 -3.67 -2.79 10.14
CA VAL A 180 -4.07 -3.45 11.40
C VAL A 180 -5.32 -4.32 11.26
N HIS A 181 -6.16 -4.03 10.26
CA HIS A 181 -7.37 -4.79 9.98
C HIS A 181 -7.13 -6.06 9.15
N ILE A 182 -5.93 -6.20 8.58
CA ILE A 182 -5.48 -7.43 7.90
C ILE A 182 -4.39 -8.16 8.70
N GLY A 183 -4.23 -7.84 9.99
CA GLY A 183 -3.22 -8.49 10.85
C GLY A 183 -1.79 -8.07 10.50
N PHE A 184 -1.61 -6.82 10.03
CA PHE A 184 -0.32 -6.26 9.65
C PHE A 184 -0.10 -4.90 10.32
N HIS A 185 1.10 -4.33 10.21
CA HIS A 185 1.37 -2.98 10.71
C HIS A 185 1.36 -1.97 9.55
N PRO A 186 1.03 -0.69 9.79
CA PRO A 186 1.32 0.37 8.84
C PRO A 186 2.80 0.33 8.47
N ASP A 187 3.07 0.11 7.20
CA ASP A 187 4.40 -0.14 6.65
C ASP A 187 4.72 0.87 5.54
N ALA A 188 5.78 0.61 4.76
CA ALA A 188 6.11 1.42 3.60
C ALA A 188 6.32 2.91 3.96
N ALA A 189 7.14 3.16 4.98
CA ALA A 189 7.41 4.45 5.62
C ALA A 189 6.23 5.08 6.40
N ALA A 190 5.12 4.38 6.60
CA ALA A 190 4.01 4.89 7.40
C ALA A 190 4.42 5.25 8.82
N SER A 191 5.33 4.49 9.43
CA SER A 191 5.82 4.85 10.77
C SER A 191 6.62 6.16 10.79
N PHE A 192 7.21 6.57 9.66
CA PHE A 192 7.85 7.86 9.52
C PHE A 192 6.81 8.98 9.30
N TYR A 193 6.03 8.93 8.22
CA TYR A 193 5.18 10.08 7.89
C TYR A 193 3.95 10.23 8.82
N LEU A 194 3.43 9.15 9.41
CA LEU A 194 2.33 9.27 10.37
C LEU A 194 2.81 9.84 11.70
N SER A 195 4.01 9.45 12.16
CA SER A 195 4.56 9.88 13.44
C SER A 195 4.92 11.37 13.48
N HIS A 196 5.12 11.99 12.32
CA HIS A 196 5.39 13.42 12.16
C HIS A 196 4.13 14.27 11.98
N LEU A 197 2.93 13.67 11.98
CA LEU A 197 1.68 14.42 11.99
C LEU A 197 1.47 15.13 13.33
N THR A 198 0.64 16.18 13.30
CA THR A 198 0.30 16.97 14.49
C THR A 198 -0.31 16.10 15.59
N GLY A 199 0.07 16.37 16.83
CA GLY A 199 -0.47 15.68 18.01
C GLY A 199 -0.33 14.16 17.90
N HIS A 200 -1.43 13.45 18.13
CA HIS A 200 -1.54 11.99 18.06
C HIS A 200 -2.40 11.49 16.87
N VAL A 201 -2.51 12.31 15.83
CA VAL A 201 -3.22 11.92 14.60
C VAL A 201 -2.57 10.72 13.94
N GLY A 202 -1.24 10.61 13.99
CA GLY A 202 -0.50 9.46 13.45
C GLY A 202 -0.95 8.13 14.04
N GLU A 203 -0.99 8.05 15.38
CA GLU A 203 -1.47 6.87 16.11
C GLU A 203 -2.95 6.59 15.81
N TYR A 204 -3.79 7.63 15.74
CA TYR A 204 -5.19 7.48 15.34
C TYR A 204 -5.32 6.82 13.96
N LEU A 205 -4.67 7.36 12.94
CA LEU A 205 -4.76 6.84 11.58
C LEU A 205 -4.22 5.41 11.48
N ALA A 206 -3.09 5.13 12.14
CA ALA A 206 -2.47 3.82 12.19
C ALA A 206 -3.35 2.74 12.84
N LEU A 207 -3.98 3.08 13.98
CA LEU A 207 -4.73 2.11 14.77
C LEU A 207 -6.18 1.94 14.33
N THR A 208 -6.80 2.97 13.76
CA THR A 208 -8.19 2.88 13.30
C THR A 208 -8.32 2.62 11.80
N GLY A 209 -7.25 2.80 11.01
CA GLY A 209 -7.34 2.74 9.54
C GLY A 209 -8.39 3.71 8.98
N GLU A 210 -8.53 4.89 9.60
CA GLU A 210 -9.50 5.91 9.17
C GLU A 210 -9.22 6.34 7.73
N LYS A 211 -10.30 6.60 7.00
CA LYS A 211 -10.19 7.13 5.64
C LYS A 211 -10.16 8.64 5.67
N LEU A 212 -9.16 9.22 5.01
CA LEU A 212 -9.05 10.65 4.76
C LEU A 212 -9.42 10.95 3.32
N ASN A 213 -10.21 12.01 3.12
CA ASN A 213 -10.39 12.58 1.79
C ASN A 213 -9.23 13.55 1.45
N GLY A 214 -9.21 14.07 0.22
CA GLY A 214 -8.17 15.03 -0.19
C GLY A 214 -8.12 16.30 0.68
N VAL A 215 -9.26 16.81 1.15
CA VAL A 215 -9.31 18.01 1.99
C VAL A 215 -8.67 17.75 3.37
N ASP A 216 -8.96 16.61 3.97
CA ASP A 216 -8.35 16.19 5.24
C ASP A 216 -6.84 16.02 5.10
N MET A 217 -6.37 15.43 3.99
CA MET A 217 -4.93 15.27 3.73
C MET A 217 -4.20 16.62 3.63
N ILE A 218 -4.81 17.64 3.03
CA ILE A 218 -4.23 19.00 2.98
C ILE A 218 -4.16 19.58 4.39
N ALA A 219 -5.26 19.51 5.13
CA ALA A 219 -5.34 20.10 6.47
C ALA A 219 -4.37 19.45 7.48
N LEU A 220 -4.05 18.17 7.30
CA LEU A 220 -3.11 17.43 8.13
C LEU A 220 -1.67 17.46 7.62
N GLY A 221 -1.40 18.11 6.48
CA GLY A 221 -0.07 18.17 5.88
C GLY A 221 0.40 16.91 5.16
N LEU A 222 -0.47 15.90 4.98
CA LEU A 222 -0.19 14.71 4.17
C LEU A 222 -0.20 14.99 2.67
N ALA A 223 -0.86 16.06 2.23
CA ALA A 223 -0.85 16.54 0.86
C ALA A 223 -0.40 18.00 0.79
N THR A 224 0.20 18.38 -0.35
CA THR A 224 0.65 19.77 -0.57
C THR A 224 -0.33 20.59 -1.38
N HIS A 225 -1.03 19.96 -2.31
CA HIS A 225 -1.84 20.65 -3.30
C HIS A 225 -3.16 19.91 -3.47
N TYR A 226 -4.23 20.66 -3.63
CA TYR A 226 -5.55 20.13 -3.97
C TYR A 226 -5.95 20.65 -5.33
N SER A 227 -6.38 19.78 -6.23
CA SER A 227 -7.01 20.15 -7.50
C SER A 227 -8.24 19.29 -7.71
N MET A 228 -9.35 19.88 -8.16
CA MET A 228 -10.48 19.07 -8.62
C MET A 228 -10.05 18.09 -9.72
N SER A 229 -10.62 16.88 -9.71
CA SER A 229 -10.24 15.81 -10.63
C SER A 229 -10.51 16.14 -12.10
N ASP A 230 -11.47 17.03 -12.38
CA ASP A 230 -11.79 17.54 -13.72
C ASP A 230 -10.71 18.47 -14.30
N ARG A 231 -9.87 19.06 -13.44
CA ARG A 231 -8.74 19.92 -13.82
C ARG A 231 -7.42 19.19 -13.98
N LEU A 232 -7.34 17.90 -13.62
CA LEU A 232 -6.08 17.16 -13.68
C LEU A 232 -5.45 17.15 -15.09
N ASN A 233 -6.26 17.16 -16.15
CA ASN A 233 -5.74 17.27 -17.51
C ASN A 233 -4.96 18.58 -17.72
N LEU A 234 -5.44 19.70 -17.16
CA LEU A 234 -4.76 20.99 -17.24
C LEU A 234 -3.46 20.99 -16.42
N VAL A 235 -3.46 20.34 -15.25
CA VAL A 235 -2.26 20.15 -14.42
C VAL A 235 -1.22 19.31 -15.19
N ASP A 236 -1.64 18.19 -15.78
CA ASP A 236 -0.78 17.32 -16.58
C ASP A 236 -0.20 18.05 -17.81
N GLU A 237 -1.02 18.84 -18.51
CA GLU A 237 -0.58 19.67 -19.63
C GLU A 237 0.42 20.75 -19.20
N ARG A 238 0.19 21.40 -18.05
CA ARG A 238 1.14 22.38 -17.52
C ARG A 238 2.48 21.71 -17.21
N LEU A 239 2.47 20.66 -16.39
CA LEU A 239 3.70 19.96 -15.99
C LEU A 239 4.46 19.43 -17.21
N ALA A 240 3.75 18.93 -18.21
CA ALA A 240 4.33 18.46 -19.48
C ALA A 240 5.14 19.51 -20.25
N THR A 241 4.88 20.80 -20.04
CA THR A 241 5.52 21.90 -20.76
C THR A 241 6.62 22.59 -19.97
N LEU A 242 6.78 22.26 -18.69
CA LEU A 242 7.82 22.84 -17.86
C LEU A 242 9.20 22.36 -18.33
N LEU A 243 10.16 23.30 -18.31
CA LEU A 243 11.58 23.07 -18.57
C LEU A 243 12.36 23.57 -17.36
N THR A 244 12.27 22.81 -16.26
CA THR A 244 12.85 23.19 -14.97
C THR A 244 13.10 21.95 -14.11
N ASP A 245 14.08 22.07 -13.22
CA ASP A 245 14.37 21.19 -12.08
C ASP A 245 14.18 21.92 -10.74
N ASP A 246 13.76 23.19 -10.74
CA ASP A 246 13.55 24.01 -9.55
C ASP A 246 12.19 23.67 -8.91
N PRO A 247 12.17 23.14 -7.67
CA PRO A 247 10.93 22.84 -6.96
C PRO A 247 9.99 24.05 -6.86
N SER A 248 10.50 25.28 -6.74
CA SER A 248 9.66 26.48 -6.55
C SER A 248 8.83 26.82 -7.79
N VAL A 249 9.33 26.53 -9.00
CA VAL A 249 8.62 26.73 -10.26
C VAL A 249 7.52 25.70 -10.43
N ILE A 250 7.77 24.46 -9.98
CA ILE A 250 6.78 23.38 -9.96
C ILE A 250 5.69 23.72 -8.95
N ASP A 251 6.05 24.10 -7.72
CA ASP A 251 5.13 24.52 -6.66
C ASP A 251 4.20 25.65 -7.11
N THR A 252 4.77 26.71 -7.71
CA THR A 252 4.00 27.83 -8.27
C THR A 252 3.03 27.35 -9.37
N SER A 253 3.48 26.43 -10.21
CA SER A 253 2.65 25.86 -11.28
C SER A 253 1.51 25.02 -10.72
N LEU A 254 1.75 24.21 -9.69
CA LEU A 254 0.72 23.41 -9.03
C LEU A 254 -0.29 24.31 -8.29
N THR A 255 0.20 25.32 -7.57
CA THR A 255 -0.63 26.31 -6.87
C THR A 255 -1.56 27.07 -7.83
N HIS A 256 -1.11 27.38 -9.06
CA HIS A 256 -1.94 28.07 -10.06
C HIS A 256 -3.21 27.29 -10.44
N TYR A 257 -3.14 25.95 -10.45
CA TYR A 257 -4.29 25.08 -10.71
C TYR A 257 -4.94 24.56 -9.42
N GLY A 258 -4.41 24.94 -8.26
CA GLY A 258 -4.91 24.52 -6.97
C GLY A 258 -6.26 25.17 -6.64
N ASP A 259 -7.14 24.40 -6.00
CA ASP A 259 -8.39 24.90 -5.44
C ASP A 259 -8.25 25.13 -3.93
N LEU A 260 -8.79 26.25 -3.44
CA LEU A 260 -8.89 26.50 -2.00
C LEU A 260 -10.00 25.63 -1.41
N VAL A 261 -9.62 24.77 -0.48
CA VAL A 261 -10.53 23.86 0.23
C VAL A 261 -10.39 24.05 1.73
N TYR A 262 -11.48 23.81 2.45
CA TYR A 262 -11.53 23.89 3.90
C TYR A 262 -12.25 22.65 4.45
N PRO A 263 -11.74 22.04 5.53
CA PRO A 263 -12.42 20.93 6.19
C PRO A 263 -13.87 21.28 6.56
N ASP A 264 -14.80 20.39 6.24
CA ASP A 264 -16.18 20.51 6.71
C ASP A 264 -16.33 19.94 8.14
N LYS A 265 -17.50 20.14 8.75
CA LYS A 265 -17.78 19.72 10.13
C LYS A 265 -17.63 18.22 10.41
N SER A 266 -17.66 17.37 9.38
CA SER A 266 -17.49 15.93 9.51
C SER A 266 -16.03 15.49 9.51
N SER A 267 -15.12 16.37 9.06
CA SER A 267 -13.67 16.16 9.05
C SER A 267 -13.12 15.79 10.43
N ILE A 268 -12.13 14.90 10.44
CA ILE A 268 -11.41 14.54 11.66
C ILE A 268 -10.61 15.71 12.25
N VAL A 269 -10.34 16.76 11.47
CA VAL A 269 -9.65 17.98 11.93
C VAL A 269 -10.44 18.71 13.03
N HIS A 270 -11.77 18.53 13.06
CA HIS A 270 -12.59 19.07 14.15
C HIS A 270 -12.58 18.22 15.43
N ARG A 271 -11.85 17.11 15.42
CA ARG A 271 -11.81 16.12 16.51
C ARG A 271 -10.42 15.93 17.10
N LEU A 272 -9.46 16.79 16.71
CA LEU A 272 -8.07 16.71 17.14
C LEU A 272 -7.92 16.71 18.66
N GLU A 273 -8.70 17.51 19.40
CA GLU A 273 -8.62 17.53 20.87
C GLU A 273 -8.99 16.16 21.49
N VAL A 274 -10.01 15.50 20.95
CA VAL A 274 -10.44 14.17 21.42
C VAL A 274 -9.42 13.11 21.00
N ILE A 275 -8.91 13.20 19.77
CA ILE A 275 -7.85 12.31 19.27
C ILE A 275 -6.61 12.43 20.15
N ASP A 276 -6.11 13.64 20.40
CA ASP A 276 -4.94 13.88 21.22
C ASP A 276 -5.15 13.39 22.65
N LYS A 277 -6.34 13.62 23.21
CA LYS A 277 -6.69 13.13 24.55
C LYS A 277 -6.63 11.60 24.64
N CYS A 278 -7.23 10.89 23.68
CA CYS A 278 -7.33 9.43 23.74
C CYS A 278 -6.04 8.74 23.29
N PHE A 279 -5.43 9.19 22.20
CA PHE A 279 -4.31 8.51 21.54
C PHE A 279 -2.93 8.92 22.09
N SER A 280 -2.88 9.88 23.02
CA SER A 280 -1.68 10.18 23.82
C SER A 280 -1.40 9.14 24.92
N LEU A 281 -2.38 8.30 25.28
CA LEU A 281 -2.27 7.35 26.38
C LEU A 281 -1.34 6.18 26.06
N GLU A 282 -0.60 5.68 27.05
CA GLU A 282 0.58 4.82 26.84
C GLU A 282 0.25 3.48 26.17
N THR A 283 -0.88 2.85 26.48
CA THR A 283 -1.21 1.51 25.97
C THR A 283 -2.44 1.49 25.08
N VAL A 284 -2.54 0.48 24.20
CA VAL A 284 -3.74 0.30 23.35
C VAL A 284 -4.99 0.10 24.21
N GLU A 285 -4.87 -0.60 25.34
CA GLU A 285 -5.93 -0.77 26.32
C GLU A 285 -6.45 0.57 26.84
N GLU A 286 -5.56 1.45 27.30
CA GLU A 286 -5.96 2.78 27.77
C GLU A 286 -6.57 3.64 26.66
N ILE A 287 -6.05 3.54 25.43
CA ILE A 287 -6.62 4.24 24.25
C ILE A 287 -8.05 3.74 23.99
N VAL A 288 -8.29 2.43 24.04
CA VAL A 288 -9.61 1.84 23.83
C VAL A 288 -10.57 2.27 24.94
N ASP A 289 -10.18 2.18 26.21
CA ASP A 289 -11.00 2.61 27.35
C ASP A 289 -11.36 4.11 27.25
N ALA A 290 -10.41 4.96 26.89
CA ALA A 290 -10.66 6.38 26.69
C ALA A 290 -11.62 6.64 25.52
N MET A 291 -11.47 5.90 24.42
CA MET A 291 -12.40 5.98 23.28
C MET A 291 -13.80 5.46 23.62
N GLU A 292 -13.95 4.47 24.50
CA GLU A 292 -15.26 4.04 25.01
C GLU A 292 -15.96 5.16 25.79
N ILE A 293 -15.22 5.83 26.69
CA ILE A 293 -15.72 6.96 27.47
C ILE A 293 -16.13 8.11 26.55
N GLU A 294 -15.26 8.49 25.61
CA GLU A 294 -15.54 9.60 24.70
C GLU A 294 -16.66 9.28 23.71
N ALA A 295 -16.75 8.05 23.20
CA ALA A 295 -17.85 7.64 22.33
C ALA A 295 -19.20 7.71 23.04
N ALA A 296 -19.27 7.27 24.30
CA ALA A 296 -20.48 7.37 25.11
C ALA A 296 -20.83 8.83 25.44
N ARG A 297 -19.83 9.69 25.66
CA ARG A 297 -20.01 11.12 26.00
C ARG A 297 -20.44 11.96 24.81
N LEU A 298 -19.75 11.82 23.68
CA LEU A 298 -20.00 12.60 22.46
C LEU A 298 -21.27 12.13 21.75
N ASN A 299 -21.52 10.82 21.75
CA ASN A 299 -22.61 10.19 21.02
C ASN A 299 -22.63 10.61 19.53
N GLU A 300 -21.43 10.67 18.93
CA GLU A 300 -21.23 10.95 17.51
C GLU A 300 -20.95 9.67 16.73
N ASP A 301 -21.35 9.64 15.46
CA ASP A 301 -21.11 8.52 14.55
C ASP A 301 -19.62 8.21 14.41
N TRP A 302 -18.78 9.25 14.38
CA TRP A 302 -17.33 9.10 14.26
C TRP A 302 -16.71 8.33 15.43
N SER A 303 -17.00 8.73 16.67
CA SER A 303 -16.37 8.11 17.84
C SER A 303 -16.80 6.66 17.97
N THR A 304 -18.08 6.39 17.65
CA THR A 304 -18.62 5.03 17.61
C THR A 304 -17.95 4.19 16.53
N LEU A 305 -17.71 4.75 15.34
CA LEU A 305 -17.04 4.07 14.25
C LEU A 305 -15.55 3.83 14.52
N ALA A 306 -14.85 4.81 15.09
CA ALA A 306 -13.45 4.70 15.48
C ALA A 306 -13.26 3.58 16.52
N LEU A 307 -14.09 3.57 17.57
CA LEU A 307 -14.09 2.50 18.57
C LEU A 307 -14.38 1.13 17.96
N LYS A 308 -15.38 1.06 17.06
CA LYS A 308 -15.71 -0.19 16.35
C LYS A 308 -14.50 -0.71 15.56
N ARG A 309 -13.79 0.16 14.84
CA ARG A 309 -12.60 -0.22 14.05
C ARG A 309 -11.46 -0.72 14.94
N LEU A 310 -11.18 -0.04 16.05
CA LEU A 310 -10.21 -0.54 17.05
C LEU A 310 -10.56 -1.96 17.51
N LYS A 311 -11.85 -2.23 17.79
CA LYS A 311 -12.30 -3.56 18.25
C LYS A 311 -12.31 -4.64 17.16
N GLU A 312 -12.37 -4.26 15.88
CA GLU A 312 -12.33 -5.21 14.75
C GLU A 312 -10.91 -5.53 14.27
N ALA A 313 -9.93 -4.69 14.62
CA ALA A 313 -8.53 -4.89 14.27
C ALA A 313 -7.87 -6.02 15.06
N SER A 314 -6.73 -6.51 14.57
CA SER A 314 -5.93 -7.50 15.28
C SER A 314 -5.36 -6.88 16.57
N PRO A 315 -5.56 -7.51 17.75
CA PRO A 315 -5.03 -7.01 19.02
C PRO A 315 -3.50 -6.86 19.02
N LEU A 316 -2.79 -7.85 18.46
CA LEU A 316 -1.33 -7.80 18.37
C LEU A 316 -0.86 -6.77 17.33
N ALA A 317 -1.53 -6.68 16.18
CA ALA A 317 -1.23 -5.64 15.18
C ALA A 317 -1.42 -4.23 15.74
N LEU A 318 -2.43 -3.99 16.57
CA LEU A 318 -2.61 -2.69 17.25
C LEU A 318 -1.41 -2.35 18.14
N LYS A 319 -0.97 -3.28 18.99
CA LYS A 319 0.17 -3.04 19.91
C LYS A 319 1.48 -2.85 19.15
N VAL A 320 1.74 -3.68 18.13
CA VAL A 320 2.90 -3.54 17.24
C VAL A 320 2.89 -2.19 16.51
N SER A 321 1.73 -1.78 16.00
CA SER A 321 1.59 -0.51 15.28
C SER A 321 1.78 0.70 16.19
N LEU A 322 1.19 0.70 17.39
CA LEU A 322 1.37 1.80 18.35
C LEU A 322 2.86 2.02 18.66
N ARG A 323 3.58 0.94 18.96
CA ARG A 323 5.02 0.99 19.21
C ARG A 323 5.79 1.53 17.99
N SER A 324 5.48 1.03 16.80
CA SER A 324 6.14 1.45 15.55
C SER A 324 5.97 2.94 15.28
N ILE A 325 4.75 3.47 15.37
CA ILE A 325 4.50 4.91 15.16
C ILE A 325 5.26 5.75 16.18
N ARG A 326 5.25 5.35 17.46
CA ARG A 326 5.90 6.13 18.52
C ARG A 326 7.41 6.17 18.42
N GLU A 327 8.04 5.04 18.18
CA GLU A 327 9.48 4.99 17.97
C GLU A 327 9.86 5.76 16.68
N GLY A 328 8.99 5.76 15.65
CA GLY A 328 9.18 6.52 14.41
C GLY A 328 9.27 8.04 14.59
N ARG A 329 8.73 8.60 15.68
CA ARG A 329 8.82 10.05 16.01
C ARG A 329 10.25 10.54 16.21
N TYR A 330 11.17 9.63 16.50
CA TYR A 330 12.56 9.93 16.86
C TYR A 330 13.58 9.33 15.89
N GLN A 331 13.10 8.85 14.74
CA GLN A 331 13.90 8.12 13.77
C GLN A 331 13.87 8.76 12.40
N THR A 332 14.95 8.59 11.65
CA THR A 332 15.01 8.98 10.24
C THR A 332 14.18 8.03 9.36
N LEU A 333 13.97 8.42 8.10
CA LEU A 333 13.23 7.60 7.13
C LEU A 333 13.86 6.22 6.93
N ASP A 334 15.19 6.13 6.81
CA ASP A 334 15.91 4.87 6.66
C ASP A 334 15.78 3.98 7.90
N GLU A 335 15.93 4.55 9.10
CA GLU A 335 15.76 3.81 10.35
C GLU A 335 14.33 3.24 10.48
N CYS A 336 13.31 4.03 10.13
CA CYS A 336 11.93 3.59 10.07
C CYS A 336 11.75 2.44 9.07
N LEU A 337 12.28 2.56 7.84
CA LEU A 337 12.15 1.54 6.79
C LEU A 337 12.90 0.24 7.13
N VAL A 338 14.08 0.33 7.75
CA VAL A 338 14.83 -0.85 8.19
C VAL A 338 14.06 -1.58 9.29
N ARG A 339 13.50 -0.86 10.26
CA ARG A 339 12.66 -1.46 11.30
C ARG A 339 11.38 -2.07 10.72
N GLU A 340 10.68 -1.34 9.86
CA GLU A 340 9.49 -1.84 9.19
C GLU A 340 9.80 -3.10 8.37
N TYR A 341 10.94 -3.17 7.68
CA TYR A 341 11.35 -4.40 6.97
C TYR A 341 11.43 -5.58 7.92
N ARG A 342 12.12 -5.41 9.05
CA ARG A 342 12.23 -6.45 10.08
C ARG A 342 10.85 -6.89 10.60
N MET A 343 10.00 -5.93 10.93
CA MET A 343 8.63 -6.18 11.37
C MET A 343 7.82 -6.95 10.33
N SER A 344 7.91 -6.55 9.06
CA SER A 344 7.25 -7.21 7.93
C SER A 344 7.73 -8.64 7.76
N ILE A 345 9.04 -8.89 7.77
CA ILE A 345 9.61 -10.24 7.61
C ILE A 345 9.23 -11.13 8.80
N ASN A 346 9.31 -10.62 10.04
CA ASN A 346 8.89 -11.38 11.21
C ASN A 346 7.39 -11.68 11.19
N GLY A 347 6.55 -10.70 10.83
CA GLY A 347 5.10 -10.82 10.76
C GLY A 347 4.60 -11.81 9.71
N ILE A 348 5.27 -11.92 8.56
CA ILE A 348 4.90 -12.90 7.52
C ILE A 348 5.52 -14.28 7.74
N SER A 349 6.51 -14.42 8.64
CA SER A 349 7.28 -15.66 8.80
C SER A 349 6.48 -16.82 9.38
N GLU A 350 5.28 -16.55 9.92
CA GLU A 350 4.42 -17.51 10.61
C GLU A 350 5.08 -18.23 11.81
N LYS A 351 6.22 -17.72 12.31
CA LYS A 351 6.91 -18.30 13.47
C LYS A 351 6.19 -18.05 14.79
N PHE A 352 5.51 -16.90 14.90
CA PHE A 352 4.92 -16.41 16.15
C PHE A 352 3.45 -16.00 16.02
N SER A 353 2.99 -15.67 14.80
CA SER A 353 1.62 -15.23 14.53
C SER A 353 1.22 -15.64 13.12
N HIS A 354 -0.07 -15.97 12.93
CA HIS A 354 -0.69 -16.22 11.62
C HIS A 354 -1.65 -15.09 11.21
N GLU A 355 -1.67 -13.97 11.93
CA GLU A 355 -2.68 -12.93 11.78
C GLU A 355 -2.67 -12.28 10.40
N PHE A 356 -1.51 -12.07 9.78
CA PHE A 356 -1.45 -11.55 8.41
C PHE A 356 -2.21 -12.45 7.43
N ARG A 357 -1.97 -13.76 7.50
CA ARG A 357 -2.64 -14.72 6.61
C ARG A 357 -4.14 -14.74 6.90
N GLU A 358 -4.54 -14.77 8.17
CA GLU A 358 -5.96 -14.79 8.55
C GLU A 358 -6.70 -13.49 8.16
N GLY A 359 -6.08 -12.34 8.38
CA GLY A 359 -6.66 -11.04 8.04
C GLY A 359 -6.84 -10.86 6.54
N VAL A 360 -5.83 -11.25 5.74
CA VAL A 360 -5.94 -11.24 4.28
C VAL A 360 -6.99 -12.25 3.79
N ARG A 361 -7.05 -13.46 4.37
CA ARG A 361 -8.11 -14.43 4.07
C ARG A 361 -9.49 -13.82 4.29
N ALA A 362 -9.75 -13.32 5.49
CA ALA A 362 -11.05 -12.82 5.91
C ALA A 362 -11.51 -11.60 5.11
N ARG A 363 -10.61 -10.67 4.77
CA ARG A 363 -10.99 -9.41 4.12
C ARG A 363 -10.92 -9.42 2.60
N LEU A 364 -9.98 -10.17 2.01
CA LEU A 364 -9.65 -10.01 0.59
C LEU A 364 -9.83 -11.30 -0.23
N VAL A 365 -9.58 -12.47 0.37
CA VAL A 365 -9.73 -13.76 -0.34
C VAL A 365 -11.14 -14.29 -0.22
N GLU A 366 -11.58 -14.64 1.00
CA GLU A 366 -12.90 -15.20 1.28
C GLU A 366 -13.95 -14.12 1.53
N LYS A 367 -13.52 -12.94 1.98
CA LYS A 367 -14.38 -11.75 2.18
C LYS A 367 -15.55 -12.01 3.14
N ASP A 368 -15.34 -12.84 4.16
CA ASP A 368 -16.31 -13.07 5.23
C ASP A 368 -16.32 -11.95 6.28
N LEU A 369 -15.28 -11.10 6.27
CA LEU A 369 -15.07 -10.00 7.22
C LEU A 369 -15.04 -10.46 8.68
N ALA A 370 -14.68 -11.72 8.93
CA ALA A 370 -14.67 -12.35 10.25
C ALA A 370 -13.30 -13.01 10.54
N PRO A 371 -12.22 -12.21 10.64
CA PRO A 371 -10.92 -12.75 11.00
C PRO A 371 -10.93 -13.34 12.41
N LYS A 372 -10.27 -14.49 12.56
CA LYS A 372 -10.07 -15.18 13.84
C LYS A 372 -8.69 -14.85 14.37
N TRP A 373 -8.57 -13.71 15.01
CA TRP A 373 -7.30 -13.26 15.58
C TRP A 373 -6.79 -14.22 16.66
N ASP A 374 -5.47 -14.41 16.65
CA ASP A 374 -4.73 -15.17 17.66
C ASP A 374 -3.46 -14.37 17.98
N PRO A 375 -3.40 -13.66 19.12
CA PRO A 375 -4.35 -13.70 20.24
C PRO A 375 -5.70 -12.99 19.96
N PRO A 376 -6.81 -13.44 20.59
CA PRO A 376 -8.15 -12.93 20.28
C PRO A 376 -8.51 -11.59 20.95
N ALA A 377 -7.75 -11.14 21.95
CA ALA A 377 -8.01 -9.90 22.69
C ALA A 377 -6.70 -9.28 23.23
N LEU A 378 -6.74 -8.00 23.60
CA LEU A 378 -5.56 -7.21 23.98
C LEU A 378 -4.84 -7.76 25.21
N GLU A 379 -5.60 -8.25 26.19
CA GLU A 379 -5.10 -8.83 27.45
C GLU A 379 -4.27 -10.10 27.24
N TYR A 380 -4.42 -10.77 26.09
CA TYR A 380 -3.66 -11.96 25.73
C TYR A 380 -2.40 -11.65 24.92
N VAL A 381 -2.20 -10.40 24.50
CA VAL A 381 -0.98 -9.99 23.81
C VAL A 381 0.11 -9.70 24.84
N SER A 382 1.12 -10.58 24.92
CA SER A 382 2.28 -10.37 25.80
C SER A 382 3.29 -9.38 25.21
N ALA A 383 4.15 -8.83 26.06
CA ALA A 383 5.27 -7.99 25.61
C ALA A 383 6.20 -8.75 24.66
N ASP A 384 6.51 -10.01 24.95
CA ASP A 384 7.36 -10.85 24.10
C ASP A 384 6.79 -11.06 22.68
N MET A 385 5.45 -11.14 22.54
CA MET A 385 4.81 -11.23 21.22
C MET A 385 5.07 -9.96 20.41
N VAL A 386 4.96 -8.78 21.04
CA VAL A 386 5.29 -7.51 20.40
C VAL A 386 6.78 -7.45 20.09
N ASP A 387 7.65 -7.75 21.04
CA ASP A 387 9.11 -7.75 20.87
C ASP A 387 9.58 -8.65 19.72
N SER A 388 8.89 -9.78 19.49
CA SER A 388 9.22 -10.71 18.41
C SER A 388 9.08 -10.09 17.01
N TYR A 389 8.24 -9.07 16.82
CA TYR A 389 8.16 -8.33 15.55
C TYR A 389 9.38 -7.42 15.35
N PHE A 390 9.92 -6.84 16.44
CA PHE A 390 11.05 -5.90 16.40
C PHE A 390 12.41 -6.59 16.57
N ALA A 391 12.42 -7.89 16.89
CA ALA A 391 13.61 -8.69 17.09
C ALA A 391 14.44 -8.81 15.80
N PRO A 392 15.79 -8.70 15.88
CA PRO A 392 16.66 -8.81 14.72
C PRO A 392 16.37 -10.04 13.88
N LEU A 393 16.53 -9.91 12.56
CA LEU A 393 16.42 -11.05 11.66
C LEU A 393 17.52 -12.08 11.97
N GLY A 394 17.25 -13.36 11.70
CA GLY A 394 18.17 -14.45 12.02
C GLY A 394 19.52 -14.32 11.29
N GLU A 395 20.54 -15.06 11.74
CA GLU A 395 21.93 -14.96 11.22
C GLU A 395 22.05 -15.05 9.68
N PHE A 396 21.14 -15.77 9.03
CA PHE A 396 21.12 -15.97 7.58
C PHE A 396 20.12 -15.07 6.83
N GLU A 397 19.40 -14.20 7.54
CA GLU A 397 18.43 -13.29 6.98
C GLU A 397 18.98 -11.85 7.06
N PRO A 398 19.39 -11.26 5.93
CA PRO A 398 19.97 -9.92 5.95
C PRO A 398 18.92 -8.86 6.28
N GLU A 399 19.31 -7.88 7.09
CA GLU A 399 18.56 -6.64 7.29
C GLU A 399 18.46 -5.85 5.97
N LEU A 400 17.48 -4.92 5.91
CA LEU A 400 17.37 -4.01 4.77
C LEU A 400 18.61 -3.11 4.71
N THR A 401 19.33 -3.17 3.61
CA THR A 401 20.48 -2.29 3.36
C THR A 401 20.06 -1.18 2.43
N LEU A 402 20.14 0.06 2.89
CA LEU A 402 19.78 1.26 2.16
C LEU A 402 21.03 2.09 1.82
N PRO A 403 21.08 2.78 0.67
CA PRO A 403 22.21 3.61 0.27
C PRO A 403 22.25 4.94 1.05
N THR A 404 22.52 4.91 2.36
CA THR A 404 22.53 6.08 3.26
C THR A 404 23.78 6.94 3.13
N GLU A 405 24.93 6.37 2.76
CA GLU A 405 26.17 7.13 2.57
C GLU A 405 26.12 8.13 1.40
N SER A 406 25.19 7.94 0.46
CA SER A 406 25.07 8.76 -0.75
C SER A 406 23.79 9.59 -0.82
N ARG A 407 22.92 9.53 0.20
CA ARG A 407 21.57 10.11 0.17
C ARG A 407 21.18 10.64 1.54
N GLU A 408 20.75 11.90 1.60
CA GLU A 408 20.05 12.47 2.76
C GLU A 408 18.56 12.63 2.42
N ALA A 409 17.69 12.37 3.39
CA ALA A 409 16.25 12.55 3.22
C ALA A 409 15.87 14.04 3.22
N PHE A 410 14.89 14.39 2.38
CA PHE A 410 14.22 15.68 2.51
C PHE A 410 13.35 15.63 3.76
N VAL A 411 13.73 16.39 4.80
CA VAL A 411 12.98 16.52 6.06
C VAL A 411 11.95 17.63 5.95
#